data_AF-A0A7J9K838-F1
#
_entry.id   AF-A0A7J9K838-F1
#
_cell.length_a   1.000
_cell.length_b   1.000
_cell.length_c   1.000
_cell.angle_alpha   90.00
_cell.angle_beta   90.00
_cell.angle_gamma   90.00
#
_symmetry.space_group_name_H-M   'P 1'
#
loop_
_entity.id
_entity.type
_entity.pdbx_description
1 polymer ?
#
loop_
_entity_poly.entity_id
_entity_poly.type
_entity_poly.pdbx_seq_one_letter_code
_entity_poly.pdbx_strand_id
1 'polypeptide(L)' 'MGEKDYFMKFPGMEEYMKKGIVKQFMPNLDITFMPEGNHFVQEQLPEQVNELIITFLNKN' A
#
# COMPACT_ATOMS: atom_id res chain seq x y z
N MET A 1 -1.58 -0.21 -0.96
CA MET A 1 -1.60 -1.66 -0.77
C MET A 1 -3.02 -2.12 -0.50
N GLY A 2 -3.49 -3.13 -1.21
CA GLY A 2 -4.78 -3.75 -0.88
C GLY A 2 -4.68 -4.56 0.41
N GLU A 3 -5.56 -4.33 1.39
CA GLU A 3 -5.53 -5.10 2.64
C GLU A 3 -5.95 -6.56 2.46
N LYS A 4 -6.69 -6.86 1.39
CA LYS A 4 -7.11 -8.22 1.03
C LYS A 4 -6.12 -8.92 0.09
N ASP A 5 -4.98 -8.30 -0.20
CA ASP A 5 -3.90 -8.94 -0.97
C ASP A 5 -3.41 -10.19 -0.24
N TYR A 6 -3.26 -11.31 -0.98
CA TYR A 6 -2.71 -12.56 -0.45
C TYR A 6 -1.33 -12.36 0.16
N PHE A 7 -0.54 -11.41 -0.34
CA PHE A 7 0.78 -11.10 0.20
C PHE A 7 0.75 -10.77 1.70
N MET A 8 -0.33 -10.17 2.21
CA MET A 8 -0.47 -9.85 3.63
C MET A 8 -0.57 -11.10 4.51
N LYS A 9 -0.92 -12.26 3.94
CA LYS A 9 -1.04 -13.54 4.66
C LYS A 9 0.29 -14.27 4.81
N PHE A 10 1.37 -13.81 4.16
CA PHE A 10 2.69 -14.38 4.42
C PHE A 10 3.09 -14.13 5.88
N PRO A 11 3.75 -15.10 6.55
CA PRO A 11 4.12 -14.97 7.95
C PRO A 11 4.87 -13.67 8.25
N GLY A 12 4.35 -12.87 9.18
CA GLY A 12 4.96 -11.60 9.61
C GLY A 12 4.77 -10.41 8.67
N MET A 13 4.23 -10.57 7.45
CA MET A 13 4.14 -9.48 6.49
C MET A 13 3.11 -8.41 6.87
N GLU A 14 1.96 -8.80 7.42
CA GLU A 14 0.99 -7.83 7.92
C GLU A 14 1.57 -6.95 9.03
N GLU A 15 2.28 -7.56 9.99
CA GLU A 15 2.96 -6.83 11.05
C GLU A 15 4.07 -5.93 10.49
N TYR A 16 4.90 -6.47 9.59
CA TYR A 16 6.01 -5.75 8.97
C TYR A 16 5.57 -4.47 8.26
N MET A 17 4.42 -4.53 7.57
CA MET A 17 3.83 -3.40 6.87
C MET A 17 3.05 -2.47 7.80
N LYS A 18 2.08 -3.00 8.58
CA LYS A 18 1.17 -2.17 9.40
C LYS A 18 1.84 -1.53 10.61
N LYS A 19 2.84 -2.18 11.23
CA LYS A 19 3.63 -1.57 12.32
C LYS A 19 4.76 -0.68 11.80
N GLY A 20 4.90 -0.52 10.48
CA GLY A 20 5.91 0.36 9.88
C GLY A 20 7.36 -0.14 10.04
N ILE A 21 7.56 -1.43 10.31
CA ILE A 21 8.90 -2.03 10.45
C ILE A 21 9.71 -1.83 9.16
N VAL A 22 9.05 -1.85 8.00
CA VAL A 22 9.65 -1.51 6.70
C VAL A 22 10.33 -0.13 6.65
N LYS A 23 9.86 0.84 7.44
CA LYS A 23 10.41 2.21 7.45
C LYS A 23 11.81 2.30 8.05
N GLN A 24 12.26 1.29 8.80
CA GLN A 24 13.65 1.22 9.25
C GLN A 24 14.64 1.17 8.06
N PHE A 25 14.20 0.61 6.93
CA PHE A 25 15.00 0.50 5.69
C PHE A 25 14.65 1.61 4.69
N MET A 26 13.42 2.13 4.73
CA MET A 26 12.95 3.21 3.87
C MET A 26 12.26 4.31 4.71
N PRO A 27 13.04 5.23 5.33
CA PRO A 27 12.50 6.21 6.29
C PRO A 27 11.43 7.14 5.71
N ASN A 28 11.54 7.45 4.41
CA ASN A 28 10.63 8.34 3.71
C ASN A 28 9.44 7.62 3.05
N LEU A 29 9.25 6.33 3.33
CA LEU A 29 8.15 5.55 2.76
C LEU A 29 6.80 6.04 3.33
N ASP A 30 5.92 6.48 2.43
CA ASP A 30 4.50 6.70 2.69
C ASP A 30 3.70 5.48 2.21
N ILE A 31 2.74 5.01 3.00
CA ILE A 31 1.97 3.80 2.72
C ILE A 31 0.49 4.09 2.87
N THR A 32 -0.26 3.90 1.79
CA THR A 32 -1.73 3.90 1.81
C THR A 32 -2.26 2.48 1.85
N PHE A 33 -3.08 2.15 2.84
CA PHE A 33 -3.81 0.88 2.90
C PHE A 33 -5.23 1.08 2.34
N MET A 34 -5.62 0.21 1.42
CA MET A 34 -6.93 0.23 0.75
C MET A 34 -7.73 -0.97 1.27
N PRO A 35 -8.74 -0.76 2.14
CA PRO A 35 -9.43 -1.84 2.86
C PRO A 35 -10.04 -2.91 1.94
N GLU A 36 -10.54 -2.49 0.78
CA GLU A 36 -11.20 -3.35 -0.19
C GLU A 36 -10.27 -3.87 -1.29
N GLY A 37 -9.03 -3.38 -1.34
CA GLY A 37 -8.07 -3.74 -2.39
C GLY A 37 -7.55 -5.17 -2.23
N ASN A 38 -7.47 -5.90 -3.35
CA ASN A 38 -6.79 -7.19 -3.46
C ASN A 38 -5.40 -7.03 -4.12
N HIS A 39 -4.85 -8.12 -4.68
CA HIS A 39 -3.54 -8.13 -5.33
C HIS A 39 -3.43 -7.18 -6.54
N PHE A 40 -4.51 -7.03 -7.31
CA PHE A 40 -4.59 -6.16 -8.49
C PHE A 40 -5.41 -4.91 -8.17
N VAL A 41 -5.09 -4.22 -7.06
CA VAL A 41 -5.86 -3.06 -6.58
C VAL A 41 -5.93 -1.92 -7.61
N GLN A 42 -4.94 -1.79 -8.48
CA GLN A 42 -4.93 -0.82 -9.58
C GLN A 42 -5.95 -1.14 -10.68
N GLU A 43 -6.31 -2.40 -10.87
CA GLU A 43 -7.36 -2.82 -11.82
C GLU A 43 -8.74 -2.82 -11.13
N GLN A 44 -8.77 -3.17 -9.84
CA GLN A 44 -10.00 -3.22 -9.05
C GLN A 44 -10.56 -1.83 -8.72
N LEU A 45 -9.68 -0.88 -8.35
CA LEU A 45 -10.02 0.46 -7.88
C LEU A 45 -9.20 1.51 -8.64
N PRO A 46 -9.30 1.57 -9.98
CA PRO A 46 -8.40 2.35 -10.83
C PRO A 46 -8.47 3.86 -10.54
N GLU A 47 -9.66 4.40 -10.27
CA GLU A 47 -9.85 5.82 -9.98
C GLU A 47 -9.08 6.24 -8.72
N GLN A 48 -9.21 5.46 -7.64
CA GLN A 48 -8.53 5.73 -6.37
C GLN A 48 -7.02 5.60 -6.51
N VAL A 49 -6.53 4.56 -7.19
CA VAL A 49 -5.09 4.36 -7.39
C VAL A 49 -4.50 5.46 -8.27
N ASN A 50 -5.19 5.87 -9.33
CA ASN A 50 -4.75 6.96 -10.20
C ASN A 50 -4.64 8.29 -9.45
N GLU A 51 -5.64 8.62 -8.62
CA GLU A 51 -5.61 9.82 -7.78
C GLU A 51 -4.42 9.78 -6.83
N LEU A 52 -4.19 8.67 -6.13
CA LEU A 52 -3.05 8.51 -5.21
C LEU A 52 -1.69 8.73 -5.91
N ILE A 53 -1.53 8.21 -7.13
CA ILE A 53 -0.31 8.39 -7.93
C ILE A 53 -0.11 9.86 -8.29
N ILE A 54 -1.15 10.53 -8.81
CA ILE A 54 -1.09 11.94 -9.20
C ILE A 54 -0.79 12.81 -7.97
N THR A 55 -1.48 12.58 -6.86
CA THR A 55 -1.26 13.29 -5.60
C THR A 55 0.18 13.10 -5.11
N PHE A 56 0.72 11.87 -5.16
CA PHE A 56 2.10 11.62 -4.76
C PHE A 56 3.11 12.39 -5.63
N LEU A 57 2.96 12.35 -6.95
CA LEU A 57 3.87 13.02 -7.89
C LEU A 57 3.80 14.55 -7.80
N ASN A 58 2.67 15.11 -7.36
CA ASN A 58 2.49 16.54 -7.17
C ASN A 58 3.01 17.06 -5.82
N LYS A 59 3.48 16.21 -4.91
CA LYS A 59 4.07 16.61 -3.62
C LYS A 59 5.51 17.15 -3.72
N ASN A 60 6.01 17.39 -4.93
CA ASN A 60 7.33 18.01 -5.19
C ASN A 60 7.40 19.45 -4.71
#